data_AF-A0A355BJ05-F1
#
_entry.id   AF-A0A355BJ05-F1
#
_cell.length_a   1.000
_cell.length_b   1.000
_cell.length_c   1.000
_cell.angle_alpha   90.00
_cell.angle_beta   90.00
_cell.angle_gamma   90.00
#
_symmetry.space_group_name_H-M   'P 1'
#
loop_
_entity.id
_entity.type
_entity.pdbx_description
1 polymer ?
#
loop_
_entity_poly.entity_id
_entity_poly.type
_entity_poly.pdbx_seq_one_letter_code
_entity_poly.pdbx_strand_id
1 'polypeptide(L)'
;TGKSTDLAIEGSGFFVIRDGNTLMYTRAGNFDLDEEGYLVVPGSGLRVQGLDLAAGVDGKLTDIRISEGTTHDPDPTTKVEFANNFDVEVAAGTEITTPFEIYDSLGRLHTIEITFTKGVDNSWAWTVDGATESGTLTFNDKGQIEGTTSTNITCNFPGAAVQTIALNFGAVTGAAGETSLSVAYRNGAPQGSLKSYSIDGTGKVIGEFSNGMIRDIGQVAMARFANPAGLMKTGNTAFVESNNSGLKQIGQA
;
A
#
# COMPACT_ATOMS: atom_id res chain seq x y z
N THR A 1 -16.21 16.26 17.47
CA THR A 1 -16.62 17.36 16.57
C THR A 1 -17.03 16.90 15.18
N GLY A 2 -16.88 15.61 14.81
CA GLY A 2 -17.39 15.08 13.54
C GLY A 2 -16.58 15.50 12.30
N LYS A 3 -15.58 16.37 12.46
CA LYS A 3 -14.62 16.74 11.42
C LYS A 3 -13.45 15.77 11.42
N SER A 4 -13.09 15.23 10.26
CA SER A 4 -12.03 14.22 10.09
C SER A 4 -10.61 14.75 10.35
N THR A 5 -10.43 16.08 10.35
CA THR A 5 -9.15 16.75 10.61
C THR A 5 -8.98 17.21 12.05
N ASP A 6 -10.01 17.05 12.90
CA ASP A 6 -9.91 17.39 14.31
C ASP A 6 -9.23 16.25 15.06
N LEU A 7 -8.06 16.56 15.62
CA LEU A 7 -7.24 15.62 16.38
C LEU A 7 -7.19 16.03 17.84
N ALA A 8 -7.09 15.03 18.72
CA ALA A 8 -6.87 15.23 20.13
C ALA A 8 -5.62 14.48 20.55
N ILE A 9 -4.80 15.11 21.39
CA ILE A 9 -3.62 14.47 21.97
C ILE A 9 -4.02 13.81 23.28
N GLU A 10 -3.82 12.50 23.37
CA GLU A 10 -3.86 11.78 24.65
C GLU A 10 -2.47 11.82 25.30
N GLY A 11 -2.37 12.38 26.51
CA GLY A 11 -1.12 12.46 27.27
C GLY A 11 -0.23 13.66 26.95
N SER A 12 1.09 13.48 27.13
CA SER A 12 2.10 14.55 27.01
C SER A 12 2.67 14.62 25.58
N GLY A 13 2.48 15.77 24.94
CA GLY A 13 2.94 16.01 23.57
C GLY A 13 2.31 17.25 22.96
N PHE A 14 2.83 17.63 21.80
CA PHE A 14 2.36 18.77 21.01
C PHE A 14 2.39 18.40 19.54
N PHE A 15 1.39 18.83 18.78
CA PHE A 15 1.49 18.84 17.32
C PHE A 15 2.60 19.81 16.92
N VAL A 16 3.37 19.41 15.90
CA VAL A 16 4.40 20.27 15.32
C VAL A 16 3.77 21.09 14.20
N ILE A 17 3.90 22.41 14.29
CA ILE A 17 3.43 23.35 13.26
C ILE A 17 4.61 24.23 12.81
N ARG A 18 4.52 24.84 11.65
CA ARG A 18 5.61 25.64 11.06
C ARG A 18 5.13 27.01 10.60
N ASP A 19 5.94 28.02 10.90
CA ASP A 19 5.85 29.40 10.38
C ASP A 19 7.13 29.74 9.62
N GLY A 20 7.07 29.73 8.28
CA GLY A 20 8.27 29.84 7.45
C GLY A 20 9.29 28.75 7.77
N ASN A 21 10.44 29.11 8.36
CA ASN A 21 11.47 28.15 8.80
C ASN A 21 11.40 27.82 10.30
N THR A 22 10.49 28.43 11.04
CA THR A 22 10.39 28.31 12.50
C THR A 22 9.42 27.19 12.85
N LEU A 23 9.88 26.22 13.64
CA LEU A 23 8.99 25.23 14.24
C LEU A 23 8.34 25.81 15.49
N MET A 24 7.04 25.59 15.61
CA MET A 24 6.24 25.89 16.77
C MET A 24 5.42 24.66 17.17
N TYR A 25 4.81 24.71 18.34
CA TYR A 25 4.16 23.57 18.97
C TYR A 25 2.78 23.97 19.48
N THR A 26 1.78 23.13 19.29
CA THR A 26 0.41 23.40 19.76
C THR A 26 -0.23 22.14 20.31
N ARG A 27 -1.14 22.29 21.27
CA ARG A 27 -2.06 21.21 21.70
C ARG A 27 -3.45 21.34 21.08
N ALA A 28 -3.71 22.46 20.42
CA ALA A 28 -4.96 22.66 19.69
C ALA A 28 -4.88 21.84 18.39
N GLY A 29 -5.74 20.82 18.28
CA GLY A 29 -5.82 19.96 17.11
C GLY A 29 -7.05 20.22 16.24
N ASN A 30 -7.63 21.42 16.31
CA ASN A 30 -8.64 21.86 15.36
C ASN A 30 -7.94 22.32 14.08
N PHE A 31 -7.81 21.44 13.09
CA PHE A 31 -7.10 21.72 11.85
C PHE A 31 -8.04 21.81 10.64
N ASP A 32 -7.66 22.61 9.65
CA ASP A 32 -8.37 22.80 8.38
C ASP A 32 -7.45 22.47 7.21
N LEU A 33 -8.02 22.22 6.03
CA LEU A 33 -7.25 22.25 4.78
C LEU A 33 -7.33 23.66 4.19
N ASP A 34 -6.21 24.20 3.75
CA ASP A 34 -6.19 25.40 2.92
C ASP A 34 -6.54 25.09 1.44
N GLU A 35 -6.57 26.11 0.59
CA GLU A 35 -6.93 25.97 -0.84
C GLU A 35 -5.93 25.10 -1.61
N GLU A 36 -4.68 25.06 -1.16
CA GLU A 36 -3.62 24.23 -1.74
C GLU A 36 -3.56 22.80 -1.18
N GLY A 37 -4.41 22.50 -0.19
CA GLY A 37 -4.56 21.20 0.46
C GLY A 37 -3.59 20.97 1.63
N TYR A 38 -2.92 22.00 2.17
CA TYR A 38 -2.12 21.82 3.38
C TYR A 38 -3.00 21.79 4.63
N LEU A 39 -2.64 20.92 5.56
CA LEU A 39 -3.24 20.91 6.89
C LEU A 39 -2.71 22.11 7.69
N VAL A 40 -3.61 22.99 8.12
CA VAL A 40 -3.27 24.26 8.76
C VAL A 40 -4.05 24.50 10.05
N VAL A 41 -3.47 25.33 10.93
CA VAL A 41 -4.18 25.89 12.08
C VAL A 41 -5.10 27.04 11.61
N PRO A 42 -6.43 26.94 11.81
CA PRO A 42 -7.39 27.92 11.33
C PRO A 42 -7.10 29.34 11.83
N GLY A 43 -7.27 30.33 10.95
CA GLY A 43 -7.06 31.75 11.24
C GLY A 43 -5.58 32.20 11.31
N SER A 44 -4.63 31.28 11.50
CA SER A 44 -3.20 31.58 11.47
C SER A 44 -2.48 31.10 10.22
N GLY A 45 -3.01 30.08 9.54
CA GLY A 45 -2.40 29.47 8.35
C GLY A 45 -1.13 28.67 8.64
N LEU A 46 -0.77 28.48 9.92
CA LEU A 46 0.42 27.71 10.32
C LEU A 46 0.27 26.25 9.90
N ARG A 47 1.25 25.72 9.19
CA ARG A 47 1.18 24.38 8.58
C ARG A 47 1.53 23.29 9.57
N VAL A 48 0.68 22.28 9.65
CA VAL A 48 0.92 21.06 10.44
C VAL A 48 2.00 20.23 9.75
N GLN A 49 2.95 19.75 10.55
CA GLN A 49 4.06 18.95 10.08
C GLN A 49 3.75 17.46 10.25
N GLY A 50 4.19 16.68 9.28
CA GLY A 50 4.17 15.24 9.30
C GLY A 50 5.57 14.64 9.25
N LEU A 51 5.65 13.33 9.49
CA LEU A 51 6.83 12.54 9.30
C LEU A 51 6.83 11.96 7.89
N ASP A 52 7.93 12.16 7.18
CA ASP A 52 8.22 11.39 5.97
C ASP A 52 8.54 9.94 6.36
N LEU A 53 7.56 9.05 6.22
CA LEU A 53 7.67 7.64 6.56
C LEU A 53 8.67 6.88 5.67
N ALA A 54 8.99 7.40 4.48
CA ALA A 54 10.00 6.81 3.59
C ALA A 54 11.44 7.13 4.03
N ALA A 55 11.63 8.14 4.89
CA ALA A 55 12.94 8.56 5.39
C ALA A 55 13.42 7.78 6.65
N GLY A 56 12.63 6.81 7.15
CA GLY A 56 12.98 6.01 8.32
C GLY A 56 12.63 6.68 9.67
N VAL A 57 13.20 6.15 10.76
CA VAL A 57 12.78 6.37 12.16
C VAL A 57 13.00 7.81 12.67
N ASP A 58 13.84 8.61 12.00
CA ASP A 58 14.08 10.04 12.31
C ASP A 58 13.32 10.99 11.37
N GLY A 59 12.22 10.50 10.78
CA GLY A 59 11.39 11.11 9.72
C GLY A 59 11.55 12.62 9.56
N LYS A 60 12.12 13.04 8.42
CA LYS A 60 12.22 14.45 8.03
C LYS A 60 10.84 15.10 8.14
N LEU A 61 10.76 16.21 8.87
CA LEU A 61 9.51 16.98 8.97
C LEU A 61 9.15 17.63 7.64
N THR A 62 7.99 17.27 7.12
CA THR A 62 7.40 17.83 5.90
C THR A 62 6.02 18.41 6.20
N ASP A 63 5.58 19.38 5.40
CA ASP A 63 4.21 19.89 5.54
C ASP A 63 3.22 18.79 5.13
N ILE A 64 2.17 18.56 5.93
CA ILE A 64 1.12 17.60 5.54
C ILE A 64 0.27 18.25 4.45
N ARG A 65 0.24 17.62 3.29
CA ARG A 65 -0.55 18.05 2.14
C ARG A 65 -1.46 16.93 1.65
N ILE A 66 -2.75 17.22 1.61
CA ILE A 66 -3.83 16.37 1.14
C ILE A 66 -4.54 17.14 0.04
N SER A 67 -4.21 16.89 -1.22
CA SER A 67 -4.85 17.54 -2.36
C SER A 67 -5.62 16.53 -3.22
N GLU A 68 -6.73 16.97 -3.82
CA GLU A 68 -7.52 16.15 -4.75
C GLU A 68 -6.76 15.77 -6.03
N GLY A 69 -5.56 16.33 -6.23
CA GLY A 69 -4.60 15.95 -7.28
C GLY A 69 -3.49 15.02 -6.81
N THR A 70 -3.47 14.60 -5.55
CA THR A 70 -2.49 13.61 -5.07
C THR A 70 -2.73 12.29 -5.80
N THR A 71 -1.71 11.82 -6.51
CA THR A 71 -1.71 10.53 -7.19
C THR A 71 -0.87 9.54 -6.44
N HIS A 72 -1.29 8.28 -6.45
CA HIS A 72 -0.45 7.15 -6.09
C HIS A 72 0.05 6.49 -7.37
N ASP A 73 1.35 6.26 -7.45
CA ASP A 73 1.99 5.61 -8.59
C ASP A 73 1.43 4.20 -8.82
N PRO A 74 1.54 3.64 -10.04
CA PRO A 74 1.12 2.27 -10.29
C PRO A 74 1.88 1.24 -9.45
N ASP A 75 1.18 0.19 -9.04
CA ASP A 75 1.78 -0.99 -8.42
C ASP A 75 1.87 -2.12 -9.46
N PRO A 76 3.07 -2.48 -9.95
CA PRO A 76 3.21 -3.62 -10.85
C PRO A 76 2.80 -4.90 -10.13
N THR A 77 2.15 -5.80 -10.87
CA THR A 77 1.75 -7.11 -10.31
C THR A 77 2.99 -7.94 -9.99
N THR A 78 3.07 -8.45 -8.76
CA THR A 78 4.20 -9.28 -8.29
C THR A 78 3.75 -10.66 -7.78
N LYS A 79 2.44 -10.88 -7.68
CA LYS A 79 1.81 -12.09 -7.16
C LYS A 79 0.45 -12.30 -7.81
N VAL A 80 0.21 -13.54 -8.24
CA VAL A 80 -1.09 -14.03 -8.73
C VAL A 80 -1.40 -15.34 -8.02
N GLU A 81 -2.62 -15.49 -7.52
CA GLU A 81 -3.09 -16.71 -6.88
C GLU A 81 -4.16 -17.38 -7.73
N PHE A 82 -3.94 -18.65 -8.03
CA PHE A 82 -4.89 -19.51 -8.71
C PHE A 82 -5.61 -20.39 -7.69
N ALA A 83 -6.86 -20.71 -7.99
CA ALA A 83 -7.69 -21.56 -7.15
C ALA A 83 -8.63 -22.43 -7.98
N ASN A 84 -9.45 -23.21 -7.28
CA ASN A 84 -10.42 -24.17 -7.80
C ASN A 84 -9.78 -25.43 -8.38
N ASN A 85 -10.53 -26.15 -9.21
CA ASN A 85 -10.27 -27.54 -9.49
C ASN A 85 -9.76 -27.78 -10.92
N PHE A 86 -8.78 -28.67 -11.05
CA PHE A 86 -8.52 -29.44 -12.26
C PHE A 86 -9.25 -30.77 -12.18
N ASP A 87 -9.98 -31.13 -13.23
CA ASP A 87 -10.58 -32.46 -13.32
C ASP A 87 -9.50 -33.51 -13.58
N VAL A 88 -9.45 -34.53 -12.72
CA VAL A 88 -8.47 -35.61 -12.80
C VAL A 88 -8.76 -36.59 -13.94
N GLU A 89 -10.02 -36.65 -14.41
CA GLU A 89 -10.46 -37.59 -15.46
C GLU A 89 -10.15 -37.10 -16.88
N VAL A 90 -9.68 -35.86 -17.01
CA VAL A 90 -9.23 -35.30 -18.29
C VAL A 90 -8.08 -36.12 -18.86
N ALA A 91 -8.13 -36.38 -20.17
CA ALA A 91 -7.12 -37.16 -20.88
C ALA A 91 -5.73 -36.50 -20.81
N ALA A 92 -4.68 -37.33 -20.73
CA ALA A 92 -3.31 -36.84 -20.82
C ALA A 92 -3.07 -36.11 -22.15
N GLY A 93 -2.37 -34.98 -22.08
CA GLY A 93 -2.13 -34.09 -23.22
C GLY A 93 -3.22 -33.05 -23.46
N THR A 94 -4.36 -33.09 -22.75
CA THR A 94 -5.33 -31.99 -22.82
C THR A 94 -4.72 -30.70 -22.26
N GLU A 95 -4.93 -29.61 -23.01
CA GLU A 95 -4.51 -28.27 -22.63
C GLU A 95 -5.69 -27.45 -22.10
N ILE A 96 -5.45 -26.71 -21.03
CA ILE A 96 -6.40 -25.82 -20.38
C ILE A 96 -5.75 -24.45 -20.28
N THR A 97 -6.23 -23.52 -21.10
CA THR A 97 -5.72 -22.15 -21.15
C THR A 97 -6.63 -21.24 -20.35
N THR A 98 -6.03 -20.47 -19.45
CA THR A 98 -6.73 -19.50 -18.59
C THR A 98 -6.09 -18.12 -18.79
N PRO A 99 -6.84 -17.12 -19.31
CA PRO A 99 -6.35 -15.75 -19.36
C PRO A 99 -6.37 -15.13 -17.97
N PHE A 100 -5.40 -14.26 -17.70
CA PHE A 100 -5.37 -13.44 -16.50
C PHE A 100 -4.76 -12.08 -16.78
N GLU A 101 -5.14 -11.10 -15.98
CA GLU A 101 -4.71 -9.72 -16.15
C GLU A 101 -3.66 -9.35 -15.11
N ILE A 102 -2.66 -8.60 -15.55
CA ILE A 102 -1.58 -8.06 -14.70
C ILE A 102 -1.30 -6.60 -15.07
N TYR A 103 -0.82 -5.84 -14.10
CA TYR A 103 -0.37 -4.47 -14.29
C TYR A 103 1.15 -4.42 -14.43
N ASP A 104 1.64 -3.63 -15.38
CA ASP A 104 3.06 -3.34 -15.50
C ASP A 104 3.53 -2.18 -14.61
N SER A 105 4.84 -1.90 -14.62
CA SER A 105 5.43 -0.82 -13.83
C SER A 105 4.94 0.59 -14.18
N LEU A 106 4.24 0.77 -15.30
CA LEU A 106 3.63 2.02 -15.72
C LEU A 106 2.11 2.01 -15.52
N GLY A 107 1.55 0.95 -14.93
CA GLY A 107 0.12 0.79 -14.67
C GLY A 107 -0.71 0.40 -15.88
N ARG A 108 -0.08 -0.03 -16.98
CA ARG A 108 -0.81 -0.57 -18.13
C ARG A 108 -1.29 -1.98 -17.80
N LEU A 109 -2.54 -2.26 -18.15
CA LEU A 109 -3.12 -3.58 -18.01
C LEU A 109 -2.71 -4.46 -19.18
N HIS A 110 -2.16 -5.64 -18.89
CA HIS A 110 -1.84 -6.67 -19.86
C HIS A 110 -2.67 -7.91 -19.55
N THR A 111 -3.28 -8.50 -20.57
CA THR A 111 -3.90 -9.83 -20.48
C THR A 111 -2.91 -10.84 -21.03
N ILE A 112 -2.51 -11.80 -20.20
CA ILE A 112 -1.63 -12.90 -20.57
C ILE A 112 -2.32 -14.23 -20.29
N GLU A 113 -1.86 -15.29 -20.94
CA GLU A 113 -2.47 -16.61 -20.85
C GLU A 113 -1.52 -17.60 -20.16
N ILE A 114 -2.05 -18.37 -19.22
CA ILE A 114 -1.37 -19.55 -18.70
C ILE A 114 -2.03 -20.80 -19.28
N THR A 115 -1.23 -21.68 -19.86
CA THR A 115 -1.69 -22.96 -20.40
C THR A 115 -1.20 -24.08 -19.50
N PHE A 116 -2.13 -24.91 -19.03
CA PHE A 116 -1.85 -26.12 -18.28
C PHE A 116 -2.05 -27.35 -19.16
N THR A 117 -1.05 -28.22 -19.22
CA THR A 117 -1.12 -29.47 -20.00
C THR A 117 -1.18 -30.65 -19.03
N LYS A 118 -2.23 -31.48 -19.13
CA LYS A 118 -2.39 -32.68 -18.31
C LYS A 118 -1.26 -33.66 -18.57
N GLY A 119 -0.53 -34.03 -17.54
CA GLY A 119 0.53 -35.04 -17.57
C GLY A 119 0.04 -36.42 -17.11
N VAL A 120 1.02 -37.30 -16.80
CA VAL A 120 0.81 -38.58 -16.13
C VAL A 120 0.78 -38.40 -14.61
N ASP A 121 0.40 -39.44 -13.85
CA ASP A 121 0.51 -39.48 -12.38
C ASP A 121 -0.04 -38.24 -11.65
N ASN A 122 -1.24 -37.79 -12.05
CA ASN A 122 -1.88 -36.60 -11.49
C ASN A 122 -1.00 -35.34 -11.50
N SER A 123 -0.22 -35.15 -12.56
CA SER A 123 0.56 -33.93 -12.78
C SER A 123 -0.04 -33.02 -13.86
N TRP A 124 0.30 -31.74 -13.77
CA TRP A 124 -0.04 -30.71 -14.75
C TRP A 124 1.18 -29.83 -15.02
N ALA A 125 1.68 -29.82 -16.26
CA ALA A 125 2.69 -28.86 -16.67
C ALA A 125 2.03 -27.51 -16.95
N TRP A 126 2.74 -26.41 -16.75
CA TRP A 126 2.25 -25.07 -17.08
C TRP A 126 3.28 -24.25 -17.83
N THR A 127 2.80 -23.43 -18.76
CA THR A 127 3.56 -22.41 -19.51
C THR A 127 2.77 -21.12 -19.53
N VAL A 128 3.46 -19.97 -19.51
CA VAL A 128 2.81 -18.66 -19.61
C VAL A 128 3.26 -17.96 -20.88
N ASP A 129 2.31 -17.40 -21.63
CA ASP A 129 2.63 -16.62 -22.82
C ASP A 129 3.49 -15.39 -22.45
N GLY A 130 4.53 -15.16 -23.25
CA GLY A 130 5.51 -14.09 -22.99
C GLY A 130 6.50 -14.33 -21.83
N ALA A 131 6.44 -15.48 -21.16
CA ALA A 131 7.45 -15.90 -20.18
C ALA A 131 8.28 -17.09 -20.72
N THR A 132 9.53 -17.20 -20.29
CA THR A 132 10.38 -18.36 -20.65
C THR A 132 10.34 -19.45 -19.59
N GLU A 133 9.93 -19.10 -18.37
CA GLU A 133 9.77 -20.01 -17.27
C GLU A 133 8.52 -20.88 -17.45
N SER A 134 8.64 -22.13 -16.99
CA SER A 134 7.56 -23.11 -16.95
C SER A 134 7.71 -23.93 -15.68
N GLY A 135 6.66 -24.68 -15.34
CA GLY A 135 6.70 -25.54 -14.18
C GLY A 135 5.73 -26.71 -14.27
N THR A 136 5.65 -27.46 -13.19
CA THR A 136 4.77 -28.61 -13.06
C THR A 136 4.16 -28.59 -11.68
N LEU A 137 2.87 -28.88 -11.60
CA LEU A 137 2.11 -29.12 -10.39
C LEU A 137 1.92 -30.63 -10.24
N THR A 138 2.20 -31.18 -9.05
CA THR A 138 1.87 -32.56 -8.71
C THR A 138 0.85 -32.57 -7.58
N PHE A 139 -0.09 -33.50 -7.64
CA PHE A 139 -1.16 -33.64 -6.67
C PHE A 139 -1.03 -34.97 -5.93
N ASN A 140 -1.26 -34.97 -4.63
CA ASN A 140 -1.31 -36.19 -3.83
C ASN A 140 -2.62 -36.97 -4.05
N ASP A 141 -2.74 -38.13 -3.42
CA ASP A 141 -3.93 -39.01 -3.50
C ASP A 141 -5.24 -38.37 -2.97
N LYS A 142 -5.16 -37.19 -2.34
CA LYS A 142 -6.32 -36.41 -1.87
C LYS A 142 -6.66 -35.24 -2.80
N GLY A 143 -5.98 -35.11 -3.94
CA GLY A 143 -6.19 -34.02 -4.89
C GLY A 143 -5.68 -32.67 -4.38
N GLN A 144 -4.74 -32.65 -3.43
CA GLN A 144 -4.09 -31.42 -2.97
C GLN A 144 -2.70 -31.28 -3.60
N ILE A 145 -2.22 -30.06 -3.79
CA ILE A 145 -0.86 -29.81 -4.27
C ILE A 145 0.16 -30.47 -3.32
N GLU A 146 0.99 -31.33 -3.89
CA GLU A 146 2.10 -31.98 -3.20
C GLU A 146 3.43 -31.29 -3.51
N GLY A 147 3.62 -30.83 -4.75
CA GLY A 147 4.86 -30.20 -5.18
C GLY A 147 4.70 -29.32 -6.41
N THR A 148 5.62 -28.36 -6.53
CA THR A 148 5.75 -27.46 -7.68
C THR A 148 7.22 -27.30 -8.08
N THR A 149 7.55 -27.41 -9.36
CA THR A 149 8.94 -27.26 -9.83
C THR A 149 9.38 -25.80 -10.02
N SER A 150 8.44 -24.91 -10.35
CA SER A 150 8.63 -23.46 -10.41
C SER A 150 7.32 -22.77 -10.00
N THR A 151 7.44 -21.55 -9.51
CA THR A 151 6.32 -20.69 -9.08
C THR A 151 6.59 -19.23 -9.40
N ASN A 152 7.54 -18.93 -10.29
CA ASN A 152 7.85 -17.56 -10.68
C ASN A 152 7.97 -17.47 -12.19
N ILE A 153 7.47 -16.35 -12.73
CA ILE A 153 7.64 -15.97 -14.13
C ILE A 153 8.24 -14.58 -14.22
N THR A 154 9.01 -14.33 -15.27
CA THR A 154 9.53 -13.01 -15.58
C THR A 154 8.80 -12.46 -16.81
N CYS A 155 8.16 -11.30 -16.66
CA CYS A 155 7.48 -10.64 -17.76
C CYS A 155 8.27 -9.40 -18.19
N ASN A 156 8.47 -9.27 -19.50
CA ASN A 156 9.15 -8.12 -20.11
C ASN A 156 8.22 -7.42 -21.11
N PHE A 157 7.53 -6.38 -20.64
CA PHE A 157 6.67 -5.57 -21.49
C PHE A 157 7.46 -4.41 -22.11
N PRO A 158 7.40 -4.20 -23.44
CA PRO A 158 8.08 -3.09 -24.08
C PRO A 158 7.74 -1.74 -23.42
N GLY A 159 8.78 -1.02 -23.02
CA GLY A 159 8.69 0.29 -22.37
C GLY A 159 8.36 0.26 -20.88
N ALA A 160 8.19 -0.90 -20.25
CA ALA A 160 8.09 -1.05 -18.80
C ALA A 160 9.40 -1.59 -18.21
N ALA A 161 9.53 -1.50 -16.88
CA ALA A 161 10.54 -2.27 -16.16
C ALA A 161 10.20 -3.76 -16.21
N VAL A 162 11.23 -4.61 -16.26
CA VAL A 162 11.07 -6.06 -16.12
C VAL A 162 10.54 -6.35 -14.72
N GLN A 163 9.53 -7.22 -14.61
CA GLN A 163 8.94 -7.60 -13.33
C GLN A 163 8.89 -9.13 -13.18
N THR A 164 9.09 -9.58 -11.95
CA THR A 164 8.93 -10.99 -11.57
C THR A 164 7.61 -11.17 -10.83
N ILE A 165 6.86 -12.20 -11.21
CA ILE A 165 5.54 -12.50 -10.67
C ILE A 165 5.57 -13.88 -10.02
N ALA A 166 5.23 -13.94 -8.74
CA ALA A 166 5.04 -15.18 -8.01
C ALA A 166 3.65 -15.76 -8.30
N LEU A 167 3.62 -16.95 -8.91
CA LEU A 167 2.41 -17.73 -9.15
C LEU A 167 2.16 -18.65 -7.95
N ASN A 168 1.03 -18.46 -7.28
CA ASN A 168 0.63 -19.29 -6.15
C ASN A 168 -0.49 -20.25 -6.58
N PHE A 169 -0.23 -21.54 -6.44
CA PHE A 169 -1.18 -22.61 -6.76
C PHE A 169 -1.72 -23.34 -5.52
N GLY A 170 -1.42 -22.85 -4.32
CA GLY A 170 -1.73 -23.57 -3.07
C GLY A 170 -3.23 -23.80 -2.80
N ALA A 171 -4.11 -23.04 -3.47
CA ALA A 171 -5.56 -23.20 -3.40
C ALA A 171 -6.15 -24.02 -4.58
N VAL A 172 -5.30 -24.56 -5.46
CA VAL A 172 -5.70 -25.41 -6.57
C VAL A 172 -5.88 -26.85 -6.11
N THR A 173 -6.93 -27.52 -6.58
CA THR A 173 -7.23 -28.93 -6.31
C THR A 173 -7.23 -29.76 -7.59
N GLY A 174 -7.03 -31.07 -7.45
CA GLY A 174 -7.07 -32.05 -8.53
C GLY A 174 -8.03 -33.19 -8.19
N ALA A 175 -9.33 -32.93 -8.24
CA ALA A 175 -10.39 -33.89 -7.93
C ALA A 175 -11.22 -34.22 -9.18
N ALA A 176 -11.83 -35.41 -9.22
CA ALA A 176 -12.78 -35.78 -10.27
C ALA A 176 -13.98 -34.82 -10.27
N GLY A 177 -14.34 -34.32 -11.45
CA GLY A 177 -15.45 -33.37 -11.59
C GLY A 177 -15.23 -32.38 -12.73
N GLU A 178 -15.55 -31.12 -12.52
CA GLU A 178 -15.33 -30.09 -13.54
C GLU A 178 -13.99 -29.39 -13.34
N THR A 179 -13.33 -29.07 -14.47
CA THR A 179 -12.23 -28.10 -14.43
C THR A 179 -12.81 -26.69 -14.36
N SER A 180 -12.43 -25.97 -13.31
CA SER A 180 -12.97 -24.64 -12.96
C SER A 180 -11.88 -23.64 -12.54
N LEU A 181 -10.64 -23.90 -12.98
CA LEU A 181 -9.47 -23.09 -12.64
C LEU A 181 -9.72 -21.61 -12.93
N SER A 182 -9.36 -20.75 -11.97
CA SER A 182 -9.43 -19.31 -12.15
C SER A 182 -8.40 -18.59 -11.28
N VAL A 183 -8.21 -17.30 -11.55
CA VAL A 183 -7.45 -16.40 -10.68
C VAL A 183 -8.32 -15.96 -9.52
N ALA A 184 -7.91 -16.29 -8.30
CA ALA A 184 -8.57 -15.87 -7.07
C ALA A 184 -8.09 -14.49 -6.62
N TYR A 185 -6.82 -14.16 -6.85
CA TYR A 185 -6.24 -12.91 -6.37
C TYR A 185 -5.03 -12.46 -7.21
N ARG A 186 -4.79 -11.14 -7.25
CA ARG A 186 -3.57 -10.52 -7.77
C ARG A 186 -3.25 -9.23 -7.01
N ASN A 187 -1.97 -8.92 -6.83
CA ASN A 187 -1.53 -7.68 -6.18
C ASN A 187 -0.97 -6.66 -7.20
N GLY A 188 -1.84 -5.99 -7.94
CA GLY A 188 -1.42 -4.90 -8.81
C GLY A 188 -2.53 -3.87 -8.95
N ALA A 189 -2.14 -2.64 -9.25
CA ALA A 189 -3.08 -1.54 -9.42
C ALA A 189 -2.55 -0.53 -10.44
N PRO A 190 -3.44 0.08 -11.24
CA PRO A 190 -3.06 1.23 -12.06
C PRO A 190 -2.84 2.45 -11.15
N GLN A 191 -2.32 3.54 -11.72
CA GLN A 191 -2.26 4.82 -11.02
C GLN A 191 -3.65 5.20 -10.46
N GLY A 192 -3.69 5.68 -9.23
CA GLY A 192 -4.91 6.16 -8.58
C GLY A 192 -4.82 7.65 -8.25
N SER A 193 -5.95 8.34 -8.29
CA SER A 193 -6.09 9.70 -7.75
C SER A 193 -6.83 9.64 -6.42
N LEU A 194 -6.46 10.49 -5.46
CA LEU A 194 -7.11 10.55 -4.15
C LEU A 194 -8.61 10.87 -4.32
N LYS A 195 -9.48 10.03 -3.76
CA LYS A 195 -10.95 10.24 -3.74
C LYS A 195 -11.43 10.73 -2.38
N SER A 196 -10.92 10.13 -1.33
CA SER A 196 -11.29 10.46 0.05
C SER A 196 -10.07 10.31 0.94
N TYR A 197 -10.12 10.92 2.12
CA TYR A 197 -9.11 10.73 3.14
C TYR A 197 -9.75 10.68 4.53
N SER A 198 -9.01 10.09 5.47
CA SER A 198 -9.32 10.12 6.89
C SER A 198 -8.03 10.31 7.67
N ILE A 199 -8.14 10.85 8.88
CA ILE A 199 -7.04 10.84 9.84
C ILE A 199 -7.48 9.99 11.02
N ASP A 200 -6.71 8.96 11.35
CA ASP A 200 -7.04 8.10 12.48
C ASP A 200 -6.58 8.71 13.83
N GLY A 201 -6.93 8.05 14.94
CA GLY A 201 -6.58 8.51 16.28
C GLY A 201 -5.08 8.52 16.57
N THR A 202 -4.26 7.86 15.75
CA THR A 202 -2.80 7.89 15.82
C THR A 202 -2.22 9.00 14.95
N GLY A 203 -3.04 9.85 14.33
CA GLY A 203 -2.57 10.92 13.44
C GLY A 203 -2.10 10.42 12.08
N LYS A 204 -2.38 9.17 11.71
CA LYS A 204 -2.08 8.65 10.37
C LYS A 204 -3.11 9.16 9.39
N VAL A 205 -2.63 9.74 8.29
CA VAL A 205 -3.47 10.21 7.19
C VAL A 205 -3.59 9.08 6.17
N ILE A 206 -4.81 8.55 6.05
CA ILE A 206 -5.15 7.42 5.18
C ILE A 206 -5.96 7.95 4.00
N GLY A 207 -5.46 7.73 2.79
CA GLY A 207 -6.12 8.07 1.54
C GLY A 207 -6.79 6.86 0.89
N GLU A 208 -8.00 7.05 0.38
CA GLU A 208 -8.69 6.11 -0.51
C GLU A 208 -8.58 6.62 -1.94
N PHE A 209 -8.09 5.78 -2.85
CA PHE A 209 -7.77 6.16 -4.22
C PHE A 209 -8.79 5.62 -5.23
N SER A 210 -8.84 6.26 -6.40
CA SER A 210 -9.78 5.90 -7.47
C SER A 210 -9.59 4.49 -8.04
N ASN A 211 -8.39 3.92 -7.86
CA ASN A 211 -8.02 2.54 -8.18
C ASN A 211 -8.44 1.52 -7.09
N GLY A 212 -9.18 1.96 -6.05
CA GLY A 212 -9.66 1.11 -4.95
C GLY A 212 -8.61 0.83 -3.87
N MET A 213 -7.41 1.38 -3.99
CA MET A 213 -6.35 1.18 -3.01
C MET A 213 -6.51 2.13 -1.83
N ILE A 214 -6.26 1.61 -0.63
CA ILE A 214 -6.11 2.39 0.60
C ILE A 214 -4.62 2.50 0.91
N ARG A 215 -4.13 3.72 1.15
CA ARG A 215 -2.71 4.01 1.36
C ARG A 215 -2.52 5.05 2.45
N ASP A 216 -1.42 4.92 3.16
CA ASP A 216 -0.93 5.95 4.07
C ASP A 216 -0.31 7.06 3.23
N ILE A 217 -0.85 8.28 3.33
CA ILE A 217 -0.34 9.45 2.60
C ILE A 217 0.46 10.39 3.51
N GLY A 218 0.47 10.14 4.82
CA GLY A 218 1.26 10.88 5.78
C GLY A 218 0.98 10.49 7.22
N GLN A 219 1.77 11.03 8.13
CA GLN A 219 1.64 10.80 9.56
C GLN A 219 1.91 12.11 10.30
N VAL A 220 0.97 12.58 11.13
CA VAL A 220 1.16 13.79 11.92
C VAL A 220 2.33 13.61 12.88
N ALA A 221 3.24 14.59 12.88
CA ALA A 221 4.40 14.60 13.75
C ALA A 221 4.02 15.16 15.13
N MET A 222 4.50 14.50 16.18
CA MET A 222 4.38 14.99 17.54
C MET A 222 5.74 15.27 18.16
N ALA A 223 5.78 16.32 18.99
CA ALA A 223 6.94 16.69 19.77
C ALA A 223 6.67 16.53 21.27
N ARG A 224 7.67 16.04 21.98
CA ARG A 224 7.73 15.97 23.44
C ARG A 224 8.92 16.77 23.93
N PHE A 225 8.81 17.29 25.13
CA PHE A 225 9.83 18.11 25.78
C PHE A 225 10.06 17.57 27.19
N ALA A 226 11.31 17.64 27.66
CA ALA A 226 11.65 17.26 29.03
C ALA A 226 10.92 18.16 30.05
N ASN A 227 10.76 19.44 29.74
CA ASN A 227 10.02 20.39 30.56
C ASN A 227 9.02 21.22 29.72
N PRO A 228 7.79 20.72 29.49
CA PRO A 228 6.78 21.43 28.71
C PRO A 228 6.42 22.83 29.26
N ALA A 229 6.52 23.05 30.58
CA ALA A 229 6.25 24.35 31.20
C ALA A 229 7.34 25.40 30.88
N GLY A 230 8.50 24.96 30.42
CA GLY A 230 9.57 25.84 29.95
C GLY A 230 9.34 26.39 28.54
N LEU A 231 8.34 25.93 27.80
CA LEU A 231 8.03 26.46 26.47
C LEU A 231 7.53 27.90 26.56
N MET A 232 7.96 28.74 25.62
CA MET A 232 7.50 30.13 25.56
C MET A 232 6.26 30.22 24.68
N LYS A 233 5.19 30.84 25.17
CA LYS A 233 3.97 31.05 24.39
C LYS A 233 4.21 32.11 23.31
N THR A 234 3.89 31.80 22.06
CA THR A 234 3.91 32.76 20.95
C THR A 234 2.57 32.68 20.21
N GLY A 235 1.75 33.72 20.30
CA GLY A 235 0.38 33.70 19.76
C GLY A 235 -0.65 32.99 20.66
N ASN A 236 -1.79 32.59 20.09
CA ASN A 236 -2.96 32.20 20.88
C ASN A 236 -2.81 30.82 21.56
N THR A 237 -2.45 29.79 20.79
CA THR A 237 -2.29 28.40 21.25
C THR A 237 -0.91 27.81 20.93
N ALA A 238 -0.03 28.58 20.28
CA ALA A 238 1.28 28.13 19.86
C ALA A 238 2.39 28.45 20.87
N PHE A 239 3.41 27.60 20.86
CA PHE A 239 4.55 27.62 21.76
C PHE A 239 5.85 27.43 20.98
N VAL A 240 6.96 27.98 21.47
CA VAL A 240 8.31 27.79 20.93
C VAL A 240 9.25 27.22 21.98
N GLU A 241 10.27 26.50 21.49
CA GLU A 241 11.34 25.91 22.30
C GLU A 241 12.13 27.02 23.03
N SER A 242 12.54 26.74 24.26
CA SER A 242 13.39 27.64 25.05
C SER A 242 14.49 26.86 25.75
N ASN A 243 15.49 27.56 26.28
CA ASN A 243 16.54 26.92 27.09
C ASN A 243 15.97 26.16 28.30
N ASN A 244 14.79 26.55 28.80
CA ASN A 244 14.15 25.92 29.96
C ASN A 244 13.25 24.73 29.58
N SER A 245 12.88 24.56 28.29
CA SER A 245 12.04 23.43 27.86
C SER A 245 12.81 22.13 27.66
N GLY A 246 14.12 22.24 27.46
CA GLY A 246 14.94 21.17 26.91
C GLY A 246 14.73 20.98 25.40
N LEU A 247 15.53 20.10 24.80
CA LEU A 247 15.47 19.80 23.38
C LEU A 247 14.18 19.07 23.00
N LYS A 248 13.64 19.39 21.84
CA LYS A 248 12.51 18.66 21.24
C LYS A 248 12.87 17.20 20.97
N GLN A 249 11.96 16.30 21.29
CA GLN A 249 11.97 14.90 20.87
C GLN A 249 10.79 14.69 19.93
N ILE A 250 11.08 14.43 18.65
CA ILE A 250 10.05 14.25 17.62
C ILE A 250 9.80 12.75 17.43
N GLY A 251 8.53 12.39 17.27
CA GLY A 251 8.12 11.02 16.98
C GLY A 251 6.70 10.97 16.42
N GLN A 252 6.18 9.75 16.31
CA GLN A 252 4.79 9.50 15.93
C GLN A 252 3.83 9.99 17.02
N ALA A 253 2.59 10.24 16.61
CA ALA A 253 1.53 10.76 17.47
C ALA A 253 0.94 9.69 18.39
#